data_AF-A0A6N1DQB0-F1
#
_entry.id   AF-A0A6N1DQB0-F1
#
_cell.length_a   1.000
_cell.length_b   1.000
_cell.length_c   1.000
_cell.angle_alpha   90.00
_cell.angle_beta   90.00
_cell.angle_gamma   90.00
#
_symmetry.space_group_name_H-M   'P 1'
#
loop_
_entity.id
_entity.type
_entity.pdbx_description
1 polymer ?
#
loop_
_entity_poly.entity_id
_entity_poly.type
_entity_poly.pdbx_seq_one_letter_code
_entity_poly.pdbx_strand_id
1 'polypeptide(L)'
;MKRLFEVLGVEHVPAGHTEKLVSAVGGLLALSLLAVFHGAWNGSAASALLLSSMGASTVLLFAVPHGALSQPWPLVGGHTLSALGGIGSVALLGDPVLAAPLAVGFAIACMYYLRCMHPPGGATALAAVAAGASGQGIGFVFDPVLASALVLLGVALLFNYPFPWRRYPAYLARHRATARAGVSEEDITYALEHVGSFVDVTPEDMADLYRLAREHAKLDQDSPEGSVCCVERGTGAIGLARGLEQCAEGPVFFKVMSLARRNGKPMLVWSKYQVDPDKAPAADDPQSAERG
;
A
#
# COMPACT_ATOMS: atom_id res chain seq x y z
N MET A 1 -29.96 16.94 -8.99
CA MET A 1 -29.70 15.49 -8.93
C MET A 1 -28.20 15.18 -8.81
N LYS A 2 -27.30 15.65 -9.70
CA LYS A 2 -25.84 15.39 -9.58
C LYS A 2 -25.22 15.72 -8.21
N ARG A 3 -25.43 16.92 -7.67
CA ARG A 3 -24.96 17.29 -6.32
C ARG A 3 -25.51 16.41 -5.19
N LEU A 4 -26.70 15.83 -5.37
CA LEU A 4 -27.26 14.92 -4.36
C LEU A 4 -26.53 13.57 -4.41
N PHE A 5 -26.20 13.07 -5.61
CA PHE A 5 -25.40 11.86 -5.75
C PHE A 5 -23.97 12.04 -5.23
N GLU A 6 -23.36 13.21 -5.46
CA GLU A 6 -22.04 13.57 -4.90
C GLU A 6 -22.08 13.64 -3.37
N VAL A 7 -23.08 14.30 -2.77
CA VAL A 7 -23.24 14.36 -1.31
C VAL A 7 -23.52 13.00 -0.69
N LEU A 8 -24.22 12.12 -1.41
CA LEU A 8 -24.48 10.73 -0.97
C LEU A 8 -23.30 9.79 -1.25
N GLY A 9 -22.23 10.25 -1.88
CA GLY A 9 -21.07 9.42 -2.24
C GLY A 9 -21.40 8.30 -3.23
N VAL A 10 -22.40 8.49 -4.09
CA VAL A 10 -22.76 7.50 -5.12
C VAL A 10 -21.77 7.61 -6.26
N GLU A 11 -20.66 6.91 -6.13
CA GLU A 11 -19.61 6.82 -7.14
C GLU A 11 -19.87 5.65 -8.09
N HIS A 12 -19.67 5.90 -9.39
CA HIS A 12 -19.74 4.86 -10.41
C HIS A 12 -18.41 4.10 -10.46
N VAL A 13 -18.27 3.05 -9.65
CA VAL A 13 -17.13 2.13 -9.79
C VAL A 13 -17.45 1.12 -10.92
N PRO A 14 -16.71 1.13 -12.03
CA PRO A 14 -17.00 0.26 -13.17
C PRO A 14 -16.66 -1.20 -12.82
N ALA A 15 -17.69 -1.99 -12.51
CA ALA A 15 -17.58 -3.45 -12.41
C ALA A 15 -18.52 -4.11 -13.43
N GLY A 16 -17.98 -5.04 -14.23
CA GLY A 16 -18.75 -5.80 -15.21
C GLY A 16 -19.86 -6.64 -14.55
N HIS A 17 -20.91 -6.98 -15.31
CA HIS A 17 -22.01 -7.80 -14.79
C HIS A 17 -21.56 -9.19 -14.32
N THR A 18 -20.59 -9.79 -15.02
CA THR A 18 -19.97 -11.07 -14.62
C THR A 18 -19.31 -10.97 -13.25
N GLU A 19 -18.56 -9.89 -13.00
CA GLU A 19 -17.89 -9.65 -11.72
C GLU A 19 -18.89 -9.52 -10.57
N LYS A 20 -20.00 -8.80 -10.79
CA LYS A 20 -21.09 -8.66 -9.82
C LYS A 20 -21.74 -10.01 -9.49
N LEU A 21 -22.03 -10.82 -10.50
CA LEU A 21 -22.65 -12.14 -10.31
C LEU A 21 -21.72 -13.12 -9.61
N VAL A 22 -20.44 -13.18 -10.02
CA VAL A 22 -19.42 -14.03 -9.39
C VAL A 22 -19.25 -13.65 -7.92
N SER A 23 -19.22 -12.34 -7.60
CA SER A 23 -19.16 -11.86 -6.22
C SER A 23 -20.36 -12.32 -5.38
N ALA A 24 -21.57 -12.19 -5.92
CA ALA A 24 -22.80 -12.59 -5.23
C ALA A 24 -22.85 -14.11 -4.98
N VAL A 25 -22.50 -14.92 -5.98
CA VAL A 25 -22.45 -16.38 -5.86
C VAL A 25 -21.38 -16.82 -4.87
N GLY A 26 -20.19 -16.21 -4.92
CA GLY A 26 -19.12 -16.50 -3.97
C GLY A 26 -19.54 -16.22 -2.52
N GLY A 27 -20.19 -15.07 -2.29
CA GLY A 27 -20.69 -14.72 -0.96
C GLY A 27 -21.78 -15.67 -0.46
N LEU A 28 -22.73 -16.04 -1.32
CA LEU A 28 -23.77 -17.03 -1.00
C LEU A 28 -23.15 -18.38 -0.60
N LEU A 29 -22.20 -18.88 -1.39
CA LEU A 29 -21.53 -20.15 -1.14
C LEU A 29 -20.74 -20.12 0.17
N ALA A 30 -20.00 -19.04 0.43
CA ALA A 30 -19.18 -18.91 1.63
C ALA A 30 -20.02 -18.91 2.91
N LEU A 31 -21.09 -18.11 2.96
CA LEU A 31 -21.98 -18.11 4.13
C LEU A 31 -22.77 -19.42 4.28
N SER A 32 -23.15 -20.06 3.17
CA SER A 32 -23.82 -21.37 3.22
C SER A 32 -22.90 -22.44 3.80
N LEU A 33 -21.63 -22.49 3.36
CA LEU A 33 -20.63 -23.42 3.89
C LEU A 33 -20.32 -23.15 5.36
N LEU A 34 -20.23 -21.88 5.75
CA LEU A 34 -20.03 -21.50 7.15
C LEU A 34 -21.22 -21.91 8.03
N ALA A 35 -22.45 -21.76 7.52
CA ALA A 35 -23.65 -22.19 8.23
C ALA A 35 -23.69 -23.73 8.42
N VAL A 36 -23.31 -24.50 7.40
CA VAL A 36 -23.19 -25.96 7.49
C VAL A 36 -22.09 -26.36 8.47
N PHE A 37 -20.95 -25.68 8.46
CA PHE A 37 -19.83 -25.95 9.35
C PHE A 37 -20.22 -25.84 10.84
N HIS A 38 -21.03 -24.84 11.19
CA HIS A 38 -21.51 -24.64 12.57
C HIS A 38 -22.75 -25.48 12.94
N GLY A 39 -23.36 -26.21 11.99
CA GLY A 39 -24.45 -27.17 12.24
C GLY A 39 -25.82 -26.57 12.60
N ALA A 40 -25.85 -25.43 13.31
CA ALA A 40 -26.96 -24.49 13.48
C ALA A 40 -26.49 -23.40 14.46
N TRP A 41 -26.71 -22.12 14.15
CA TRP A 41 -26.41 -21.04 15.07
C TRP A 41 -27.38 -21.09 16.25
N ASN A 42 -26.88 -21.12 17.48
CA ASN A 42 -27.67 -21.35 18.69
C ASN A 42 -28.60 -20.17 19.09
N GLY A 43 -28.74 -19.15 18.24
CA GLY A 43 -29.61 -18.00 18.45
C GLY A 43 -29.15 -17.05 19.57
N SER A 44 -27.99 -17.28 20.19
CA SER A 44 -27.45 -16.38 21.21
C SER A 44 -27.05 -15.03 20.62
N ALA A 45 -27.04 -13.98 21.44
CA ALA A 45 -26.62 -12.64 21.02
C ALA A 45 -25.19 -12.65 20.45
N ALA A 46 -24.27 -13.38 21.10
CA ALA A 46 -22.90 -13.58 20.61
C ALA A 46 -22.89 -14.19 19.21
N SER A 47 -23.68 -15.25 19.00
CA SER A 47 -23.77 -15.94 17.72
C SER A 47 -24.34 -15.04 16.61
N ALA A 48 -25.38 -14.25 16.90
CA ALA A 48 -25.96 -13.31 15.93
C ALA A 48 -24.98 -12.20 15.53
N LEU A 49 -24.25 -11.63 16.49
CA LEU A 49 -23.22 -10.62 16.24
C LEU A 49 -22.05 -11.19 15.44
N LEU A 50 -21.64 -12.42 15.75
CA LEU A 50 -20.57 -13.10 15.01
C LEU A 50 -21.01 -13.37 13.57
N LEU A 51 -22.24 -13.83 13.35
CA LEU A 51 -22.77 -14.07 12.00
C LEU A 51 -22.85 -12.77 11.19
N SER A 52 -23.26 -11.67 11.82
CA SER A 52 -23.23 -10.33 11.21
C SER A 52 -21.81 -9.94 10.79
N SER A 53 -20.84 -10.16 11.68
CA SER A 53 -19.41 -9.96 11.40
C SER A 53 -18.94 -10.80 10.21
N MET A 54 -19.20 -12.11 10.20
CA MET A 54 -18.81 -13.02 9.13
C MET A 54 -19.50 -12.68 7.79
N GLY A 55 -20.74 -12.18 7.84
CA GLY A 55 -21.46 -11.65 6.68
C GLY A 55 -20.76 -10.45 6.07
N ALA A 56 -20.34 -9.48 6.89
CA ALA A 56 -19.58 -8.32 6.42
C ALA A 56 -18.19 -8.72 5.87
N SER A 57 -17.50 -9.67 6.51
CA SER A 57 -16.24 -10.22 5.99
C SER A 57 -16.42 -10.88 4.63
N THR A 58 -17.52 -11.63 4.48
CA THR A 58 -17.88 -12.26 3.20
C THR A 58 -18.06 -11.20 2.11
N VAL A 59 -18.76 -10.10 2.40
CA VAL A 59 -18.92 -9.01 1.42
C VAL A 59 -17.55 -8.48 0.98
N LEU A 60 -16.63 -8.23 1.91
CA LEU A 60 -15.28 -7.77 1.56
C LEU A 60 -14.50 -8.79 0.72
N LEU A 61 -14.47 -10.05 1.14
CA LEU A 61 -13.70 -11.11 0.48
C LEU A 61 -14.17 -11.40 -0.94
N PHE A 62 -15.46 -11.25 -1.22
CA PHE A 62 -16.04 -11.61 -2.51
C PHE A 62 -16.40 -10.44 -3.39
N ALA A 63 -16.72 -9.26 -2.86
CA ALA A 63 -16.95 -8.06 -3.66
C ALA A 63 -15.64 -7.31 -3.97
N VAL A 64 -14.67 -7.35 -3.05
CA VAL A 64 -13.41 -6.60 -3.15
C VAL A 64 -12.21 -7.49 -2.79
N PRO A 65 -11.96 -8.60 -3.54
CA PRO A 65 -10.93 -9.58 -3.18
C PRO A 65 -9.50 -8.99 -3.15
N HIS A 66 -9.21 -7.98 -3.97
CA HIS A 66 -7.91 -7.31 -3.98
C HIS A 66 -7.79 -6.17 -2.95
N GLY A 67 -8.88 -5.85 -2.26
CA GLY A 67 -8.90 -4.78 -1.26
C GLY A 67 -7.88 -5.06 -0.17
N ALA A 68 -7.21 -4.00 0.29
CA ALA A 68 -6.23 -4.11 1.37
C ALA A 68 -6.85 -4.72 2.63
N LEU A 69 -8.12 -4.41 2.92
CA LEU A 69 -8.87 -4.89 4.08
C LEU A 69 -9.40 -6.33 3.95
N SER A 70 -9.41 -6.86 2.72
CA SER A 70 -9.86 -8.22 2.40
C SER A 70 -8.73 -9.23 2.43
N GLN A 71 -7.48 -8.81 2.59
CA GLN A 71 -6.33 -9.72 2.53
C GLN A 71 -6.33 -10.70 3.72
N PRO A 72 -5.62 -11.85 3.61
CA PRO A 72 -5.68 -12.89 4.64
C PRO A 72 -5.28 -12.42 6.05
N TRP A 73 -4.28 -11.53 6.13
CA TRP A 73 -3.81 -11.01 7.42
C TRP A 73 -4.85 -10.12 8.12
N PRO A 74 -5.43 -9.09 7.46
CA PRO A 74 -6.62 -8.40 7.95
C PRO A 74 -7.74 -9.33 8.41
N LEU A 75 -8.15 -10.30 7.60
CA LEU A 75 -9.24 -11.22 7.96
C LEU A 75 -8.95 -11.98 9.25
N VAL A 76 -7.84 -12.73 9.29
CA VAL A 76 -7.52 -13.62 10.42
C VAL A 76 -7.08 -12.81 11.65
N GLY A 77 -6.16 -11.87 11.47
CA GLY A 77 -5.63 -11.04 12.55
C GLY A 77 -6.70 -10.11 13.13
N GLY A 78 -7.50 -9.47 12.27
CA GLY A 78 -8.55 -8.55 12.68
C GLY A 78 -9.63 -9.22 13.53
N HIS A 79 -10.15 -10.38 13.10
CA HIS A 79 -11.11 -11.14 13.91
C HIS A 79 -10.52 -11.63 15.23
N THR A 80 -9.31 -12.20 15.19
CA THR A 80 -8.66 -12.78 16.39
C THR A 80 -8.38 -11.72 17.44
N LEU A 81 -7.77 -10.58 17.06
CA LEU A 81 -7.47 -9.48 17.98
C LEU A 81 -8.73 -8.83 18.53
N SER A 82 -9.76 -8.71 17.70
CA SER A 82 -11.05 -8.17 18.12
C SER A 82 -11.71 -9.06 19.17
N ALA A 83 -11.70 -10.38 18.97
CA ALA A 83 -12.25 -11.32 19.94
C ALA A 83 -11.45 -11.35 21.25
N LEU A 84 -10.12 -11.26 21.18
CA LEU A 84 -9.25 -11.11 22.36
C LEU A 84 -9.59 -9.83 23.14
N GLY A 85 -9.76 -8.71 22.43
CA GLY A 85 -10.18 -7.44 23.02
C GLY A 85 -11.54 -7.54 23.71
N GLY A 86 -12.51 -8.22 23.10
CA GLY A 86 -13.83 -8.44 23.69
C GLY A 86 -13.81 -9.25 24.98
N ILE A 87 -13.21 -10.44 24.95
CA ILE A 87 -13.09 -11.30 26.14
C ILE A 87 -12.27 -10.60 27.24
N GLY A 88 -11.16 -9.96 26.86
CA GLY A 88 -10.31 -9.22 27.81
C GLY A 88 -11.01 -8.03 28.45
N SER A 89 -11.84 -7.29 27.71
CA SER A 89 -12.59 -6.15 28.24
C SER A 89 -13.64 -6.56 29.26
N VAL A 90 -14.34 -7.69 29.03
CA VAL A 90 -15.27 -8.25 30.02
C VAL A 90 -14.53 -8.73 31.25
N ALA A 91 -13.38 -9.40 31.08
CA ALA A 91 -12.56 -9.84 32.20
C ALA A 91 -12.05 -8.67 33.05
N LEU A 92 -11.82 -7.50 32.44
CA LEU A 92 -11.33 -6.30 33.13
C LEU A 92 -12.44 -5.53 33.84
N LEU A 93 -13.60 -5.33 33.21
CA LEU A 93 -14.64 -4.42 33.69
C LEU A 93 -15.86 -5.12 34.30
N GLY A 94 -16.12 -6.38 33.92
CA GLY A 94 -17.31 -7.15 34.33
C GLY A 94 -18.63 -6.67 33.71
N ASP A 95 -18.83 -5.36 33.56
CA ASP A 95 -20.02 -4.75 32.94
C ASP A 95 -19.94 -4.78 31.40
N PRO A 96 -20.84 -5.51 30.70
CA PRO A 96 -20.85 -5.59 29.24
C PRO A 96 -21.08 -4.23 28.55
N VAL A 97 -21.79 -3.31 29.19
CA VAL A 97 -22.10 -1.98 28.62
C VAL A 97 -20.84 -1.14 28.48
N LEU A 98 -19.94 -1.21 29.46
CA LEU A 98 -18.64 -0.53 29.43
C LEU A 98 -17.58 -1.33 28.68
N ALA A 99 -17.64 -2.67 28.74
CA ALA A 99 -16.72 -3.53 28.03
C ALA A 99 -16.85 -3.44 26.50
N ALA A 100 -18.06 -3.23 25.97
CA ALA A 100 -18.31 -3.11 24.54
C ALA A 100 -17.51 -1.97 23.83
N PRO A 101 -17.63 -0.69 24.24
CA PRO A 101 -16.85 0.39 23.63
C PRO A 101 -15.34 0.24 23.87
N LEU A 102 -14.92 -0.27 25.03
CA LEU A 102 -13.51 -0.55 25.32
C LEU A 102 -12.96 -1.61 24.34
N ALA A 103 -13.69 -2.71 24.14
CA ALA A 103 -13.29 -3.78 23.25
C ALA A 103 -13.15 -3.31 21.80
N VAL A 104 -14.11 -2.54 21.31
CA VAL A 104 -14.08 -1.98 19.94
C VAL A 104 -12.92 -1.00 19.78
N GLY A 105 -12.73 -0.08 20.74
CA GLY A 105 -11.61 0.87 20.72
C GLY A 105 -10.25 0.18 20.74
N PHE A 106 -10.10 -0.83 21.61
CA PHE A 106 -8.90 -1.68 21.67
C PHE A 106 -8.67 -2.42 20.35
N ALA A 107 -9.72 -3.03 19.78
CA ALA A 107 -9.64 -3.75 18.52
C ALA A 107 -9.16 -2.83 17.37
N ILE A 108 -9.72 -1.62 17.28
CA ILE A 108 -9.29 -0.61 16.28
C ILE A 108 -7.81 -0.27 16.47
N ALA A 109 -7.38 0.03 17.71
CA ALA A 109 -5.99 0.38 18.00
C ALA A 109 -5.04 -0.77 17.62
N CYS A 110 -5.32 -1.99 18.07
CA CYS A 110 -4.50 -3.17 17.76
C CYS A 110 -4.45 -3.44 16.25
N MET A 111 -5.57 -3.36 15.55
CA MET A 111 -5.62 -3.54 14.11
C MET A 111 -4.81 -2.48 13.36
N TYR A 112 -4.83 -1.22 13.81
CA TYR A 112 -3.99 -0.15 13.26
C TYR A 112 -2.50 -0.46 13.42
N TYR A 113 -2.05 -0.76 14.64
CA TYR A 113 -0.63 -1.02 14.92
C TYR A 113 -0.11 -2.29 14.23
N LEU A 114 -0.94 -3.33 14.14
CA LEU A 114 -0.58 -4.62 13.54
C LEU A 114 -0.90 -4.69 12.04
N ARG A 115 -1.40 -3.60 11.46
CA ARG A 115 -1.72 -3.47 10.02
C ARG A 115 -2.65 -4.57 9.51
N CYS A 116 -3.60 -4.98 10.34
CA CYS A 116 -4.62 -5.98 10.02
C CYS A 116 -6.02 -5.38 10.14
N MET A 117 -6.19 -4.16 9.65
CA MET A 117 -7.49 -3.49 9.69
C MET A 117 -8.53 -4.29 8.91
N HIS A 118 -9.51 -4.79 9.63
CA HIS A 118 -10.63 -5.52 9.10
C HIS A 118 -11.89 -5.05 9.83
N PRO A 119 -12.61 -4.06 9.27
CA PRO A 119 -13.77 -3.45 9.91
C PRO A 119 -14.81 -4.44 10.48
N PRO A 120 -15.09 -5.60 9.83
CA PRO A 120 -15.95 -6.63 10.41
C PRO A 120 -15.52 -7.11 11.81
N GLY A 121 -14.23 -6.98 12.14
CA GLY A 121 -13.66 -7.25 13.46
C GLY A 121 -14.35 -6.46 14.59
N GLY A 122 -14.85 -5.25 14.34
CA GLY A 122 -15.60 -4.48 15.33
C GLY A 122 -16.84 -5.23 15.84
N ALA A 123 -17.60 -5.86 14.93
CA ALA A 123 -18.73 -6.72 15.31
C ALA A 123 -18.27 -8.01 16.01
N THR A 124 -17.10 -8.55 15.67
CA THR A 124 -16.49 -9.67 16.41
C THR A 124 -16.13 -9.31 17.85
N ALA A 125 -15.64 -8.09 18.09
CA ALA A 125 -15.34 -7.61 19.44
C ALA A 125 -16.63 -7.56 20.29
N LEU A 126 -17.72 -7.04 19.73
CA LEU A 126 -19.04 -7.03 20.39
C LEU A 126 -19.57 -8.45 20.62
N ALA A 127 -19.42 -9.36 19.65
CA ALA A 127 -19.78 -10.76 19.81
C ALA A 127 -19.01 -11.42 20.96
N ALA A 128 -17.72 -11.14 21.08
CA ALA A 128 -16.87 -11.63 22.15
C ALA A 128 -17.23 -11.03 23.52
N VAL A 129 -17.65 -9.76 23.59
CA VAL A 129 -18.20 -9.17 24.83
C VAL A 129 -19.48 -9.90 25.25
N ALA A 130 -20.40 -10.13 24.31
CA ALA A 130 -21.64 -10.86 24.59
C ALA A 130 -21.37 -12.32 25.03
N ALA A 131 -20.39 -12.98 24.42
CA ALA A 131 -19.94 -14.31 24.78
C ALA A 131 -19.34 -14.35 26.19
N GLY A 132 -18.43 -13.41 26.49
CA GLY A 132 -17.81 -13.26 27.80
C GLY A 132 -18.82 -13.01 28.92
N ALA A 133 -19.79 -12.13 28.66
CA ALA A 133 -20.89 -11.84 29.60
C ALA A 133 -21.77 -13.08 29.87
N SER A 134 -21.86 -13.99 28.91
CA SER A 134 -22.59 -15.26 29.03
C SER A 134 -21.75 -16.38 29.66
N GLY A 135 -20.54 -16.06 30.15
CA GLY A 135 -19.64 -17.01 30.81
C GLY A 135 -18.70 -17.77 29.86
N GLN A 136 -18.64 -17.43 28.56
CA GLN A 136 -17.68 -18.04 27.65
C GLN A 136 -16.29 -17.44 27.85
N GLY A 137 -15.27 -18.28 27.96
CA GLY A 137 -13.88 -17.85 28.15
C GLY A 137 -13.14 -17.63 26.82
N ILE A 138 -11.80 -17.65 26.93
CA ILE A 138 -10.87 -17.50 25.79
C ILE A 138 -11.11 -18.50 24.65
N GLY A 139 -11.75 -19.64 24.92
CA GLY A 139 -12.14 -20.63 23.92
C GLY A 139 -12.96 -20.05 22.77
N PHE A 140 -13.80 -19.03 23.03
CA PHE A 140 -14.59 -18.34 22.02
C PHE A 140 -13.76 -17.75 20.87
N VAL A 141 -12.51 -17.37 21.16
CA VAL A 141 -11.56 -16.83 20.17
C VAL A 141 -11.15 -17.89 19.14
N PHE A 142 -10.93 -19.13 19.58
CA PHE A 142 -10.52 -20.22 18.71
C PHE A 142 -11.72 -20.83 17.99
N ASP A 143 -12.80 -21.05 18.73
CA ASP A 143 -14.06 -21.58 18.25
C ASP A 143 -15.21 -20.82 18.94
N PRO A 144 -16.05 -20.06 18.20
CA PRO A 144 -16.23 -20.10 16.74
C PRO A 144 -15.43 -19.09 15.92
N VAL A 145 -14.73 -18.11 16.52
CA VAL A 145 -14.21 -16.95 15.77
C VAL A 145 -13.13 -17.33 14.75
N LEU A 146 -11.99 -17.87 15.21
CA LEU A 146 -10.87 -18.20 14.32
C LEU A 146 -11.26 -19.31 13.34
N ALA A 147 -11.99 -20.32 13.79
CA ALA A 147 -12.54 -21.37 12.93
C ALA A 147 -13.36 -20.78 11.75
N SER A 148 -14.25 -19.82 12.04
CA SER A 148 -15.06 -19.15 11.01
C SER A 148 -14.20 -18.36 10.02
N ALA A 149 -13.22 -17.60 10.53
CA ALA A 149 -12.30 -16.84 9.69
C ALA A 149 -11.49 -17.74 8.75
N LEU A 150 -11.03 -18.90 9.23
CA LEU A 150 -10.29 -19.87 8.43
C LEU A 150 -11.17 -20.57 7.39
N VAL A 151 -12.43 -20.88 7.73
CA VAL A 151 -13.40 -21.41 6.76
C VAL A 151 -13.63 -20.39 5.64
N LEU A 152 -13.93 -19.14 5.98
CA LEU A 152 -14.12 -18.07 4.98
C LEU A 152 -12.86 -17.85 4.13
N LEU A 153 -11.68 -17.87 4.75
CA LEU A 153 -10.41 -17.76 4.03
C LEU A 153 -10.23 -18.90 3.04
N GLY A 154 -10.49 -20.14 3.46
CA GLY A 154 -10.42 -21.32 2.61
C GLY A 154 -11.34 -21.22 1.41
N VAL A 155 -12.61 -20.81 1.63
CA VAL A 155 -13.56 -20.61 0.53
C VAL A 155 -13.10 -19.48 -0.39
N ALA A 156 -12.66 -18.35 0.15
CA ALA A 156 -12.19 -17.22 -0.64
C ALA A 156 -10.97 -17.57 -1.51
N LEU A 157 -10.02 -18.35 -0.99
CA LEU A 157 -8.88 -18.86 -1.75
C LEU A 157 -9.35 -19.78 -2.88
N LEU A 158 -10.16 -20.79 -2.58
CA LEU A 158 -10.59 -21.79 -3.56
C LEU A 158 -11.51 -21.19 -4.64
N PHE A 159 -12.44 -20.33 -4.25
CA PHE A 159 -13.43 -19.75 -5.16
C PHE A 159 -12.83 -18.70 -6.10
N ASN A 160 -11.91 -17.87 -5.61
CA ASN A 160 -11.30 -16.82 -6.44
C ASN A 160 -10.12 -17.34 -7.28
N TYR A 161 -9.51 -18.47 -6.94
CA TYR A 161 -8.39 -19.07 -7.67
C TYR A 161 -8.60 -19.26 -9.19
N PRO A 162 -9.74 -19.80 -9.68
CA PRO A 162 -9.93 -20.06 -11.11
C PRO A 162 -10.08 -18.79 -11.97
N PHE A 163 -10.31 -17.62 -11.37
CA PHE A 163 -10.53 -16.37 -12.09
C PHE A 163 -9.22 -15.56 -12.15
N PRO A 164 -8.55 -15.44 -13.32
CA PRO A 164 -7.25 -14.76 -13.40
C PRO A 164 -7.28 -13.31 -12.94
N TRP A 165 -8.39 -12.60 -13.17
CA TRP A 165 -8.59 -11.21 -12.77
C TRP A 165 -8.98 -11.05 -11.29
N ARG A 166 -9.26 -12.13 -10.54
CA ARG A 166 -9.62 -12.11 -9.10
C ARG A 166 -8.66 -12.84 -8.19
N ARG A 167 -7.47 -13.22 -8.67
CA ARG A 167 -6.57 -14.10 -7.91
C ARG A 167 -6.32 -13.58 -6.50
N TYR A 168 -6.72 -14.39 -5.54
CA TYR A 168 -6.62 -14.11 -4.11
C TYR A 168 -5.61 -15.07 -3.46
N PRO A 169 -4.66 -14.60 -2.64
CA PRO A 169 -4.45 -13.21 -2.20
C PRO A 169 -3.93 -12.30 -3.32
N ALA A 170 -4.08 -10.98 -3.15
CA ALA A 170 -3.75 -10.00 -4.19
C ALA A 170 -2.29 -10.09 -4.68
N TYR A 171 -1.37 -10.61 -3.86
CA TYR A 171 0.01 -10.89 -4.27
C TYR A 171 0.09 -11.81 -5.51
N LEU A 172 -0.83 -12.76 -5.67
CA LEU A 172 -0.88 -13.70 -6.80
C LEU A 172 -1.39 -13.06 -8.09
N ALA A 173 -2.10 -11.94 -7.99
CA ALA A 173 -2.61 -11.16 -9.13
C ALA A 173 -1.61 -10.08 -9.61
N ARG A 174 -0.52 -9.82 -8.89
CA ARG A 174 0.41 -8.73 -9.22
C ARG A 174 1.13 -8.99 -10.54
N HIS A 175 0.75 -8.25 -11.57
CA HIS A 175 1.60 -8.06 -12.74
C HIS A 175 2.76 -7.13 -12.36
N ARG A 176 3.99 -7.56 -12.69
CA ARG A 176 5.21 -6.76 -12.48
C ARG A 176 5.15 -5.56 -13.43
N ALA A 177 4.63 -4.43 -12.97
CA ALA A 177 4.54 -3.23 -13.77
C ALA A 177 5.96 -2.74 -14.11
N THR A 178 6.31 -2.75 -15.39
CA THR A 178 7.45 -1.97 -15.89
C THR A 178 6.95 -0.54 -16.07
N ALA A 179 7.28 0.34 -15.12
CA ALA A 179 6.90 1.75 -15.21
C ALA A 179 7.51 2.35 -16.49
N ARG A 180 6.65 2.76 -17.43
CA ARG A 180 7.01 3.69 -18.51
C ARG A 180 6.56 5.08 -18.09
N ALA A 181 7.41 6.07 -18.31
CA ALA A 181 7.13 7.45 -17.93
C ALA A 181 6.02 8.07 -18.80
N GLY A 182 5.08 8.77 -18.16
CA GLY A 182 4.03 9.57 -18.82
C GLY A 182 2.68 8.85 -18.93
N VAL A 183 1.89 8.83 -17.86
CA VAL A 183 0.51 8.32 -17.81
C VAL A 183 -0.41 9.53 -17.60
N SER A 184 -1.46 9.68 -18.41
CA SER A 184 -2.49 10.73 -18.24
C SER A 184 -3.65 10.26 -17.36
N GLU A 185 -4.49 11.19 -16.87
CA GLU A 185 -5.70 10.88 -16.10
C GLU A 185 -6.72 10.07 -16.90
N GLU A 186 -6.79 10.33 -18.21
CA GLU A 186 -7.61 9.60 -19.17
C GLU A 186 -7.14 8.14 -19.32
N ASP A 187 -5.81 7.91 -19.32
CA ASP A 187 -5.23 6.57 -19.33
C ASP A 187 -5.56 5.79 -18.05
N ILE A 188 -5.62 6.46 -16.89
CA ILE A 188 -6.00 5.85 -15.60
C ILE A 188 -7.47 5.43 -15.64
N THR A 189 -8.35 6.32 -16.10
CA THR A 189 -9.79 6.03 -16.23
C THR A 189 -10.04 4.86 -17.19
N TYR A 190 -9.40 4.89 -18.36
CA TYR A 190 -9.47 3.80 -19.34
C TYR A 190 -8.99 2.47 -18.73
N ALA A 191 -7.89 2.49 -17.99
CA ALA A 191 -7.36 1.30 -17.33
C ALA A 191 -8.34 0.76 -16.27
N LEU A 192 -8.94 1.62 -15.44
CA LEU A 192 -9.92 1.21 -14.43
C LEU A 192 -11.17 0.58 -15.06
N GLU A 193 -11.65 1.10 -16.20
CA GLU A 193 -12.77 0.50 -16.94
C GLU A 193 -12.42 -0.86 -17.55
N HIS A 194 -11.17 -1.07 -17.97
CA HIS A 194 -10.73 -2.29 -18.65
C HIS A 194 -10.12 -3.35 -17.71
N VAL A 195 -9.80 -3.00 -16.45
CA VAL A 195 -9.28 -3.92 -15.43
C VAL A 195 -10.29 -5.01 -15.07
N GLY A 196 -11.58 -4.79 -15.30
CA GLY A 196 -12.62 -5.83 -15.16
C GLY A 196 -12.83 -6.35 -13.73
N SER A 197 -12.19 -5.72 -12.74
CA SER A 197 -12.25 -6.02 -11.31
C SER A 197 -12.61 -4.75 -10.54
N PHE A 198 -13.32 -4.89 -9.43
CA PHE A 198 -13.56 -3.76 -8.51
C PHE A 198 -12.24 -3.33 -7.83
N VAL A 199 -11.98 -2.03 -7.81
CA VAL A 199 -10.83 -1.38 -7.16
C VAL A 199 -11.36 -0.34 -6.17
N ASP A 200 -10.91 -0.41 -4.92
CA ASP A 200 -11.35 0.45 -3.81
C ASP A 200 -10.56 1.76 -3.77
N VAL A 201 -10.47 2.45 -4.92
CA VAL A 201 -9.87 3.78 -5.06
C VAL A 201 -10.58 4.51 -6.21
N THR A 202 -10.89 5.78 -6.00
CA THR A 202 -11.50 6.62 -7.04
C THR A 202 -10.49 6.98 -8.15
N PRO A 203 -10.93 7.20 -9.40
CA PRO A 203 -10.07 7.73 -10.45
C PRO A 203 -9.36 9.02 -10.04
N GLU A 204 -10.05 9.90 -9.32
CA GLU A 204 -9.56 11.18 -8.83
C GLU A 204 -8.43 11.00 -7.80
N ASP A 205 -8.60 10.11 -6.82
CA ASP A 205 -7.56 9.78 -5.83
C ASP A 205 -6.30 9.21 -6.52
N MET A 206 -6.49 8.38 -7.55
CA MET A 206 -5.39 7.84 -8.36
C MET A 206 -4.65 8.95 -9.12
N ALA A 207 -5.38 9.91 -9.70
CA ALA A 207 -4.79 11.05 -10.38
C ALA A 207 -4.01 11.95 -9.41
N ASP A 208 -4.54 12.20 -8.22
CA ASP A 208 -3.86 12.97 -7.17
C ASP A 208 -2.60 12.29 -6.66
N LEU A 209 -2.64 10.99 -6.40
CA LEU A 209 -1.47 10.21 -6.02
C LEU A 209 -0.42 10.20 -7.13
N TYR A 210 -0.84 10.09 -8.40
CA TYR A 210 0.07 10.17 -9.54
C TYR A 210 0.74 11.56 -9.66
N ARG A 211 -0.03 12.63 -9.47
CA ARG A 211 0.48 14.00 -9.46
C ARG A 211 1.52 14.21 -8.37
N LEU A 212 1.21 13.81 -7.14
CA LEU A 212 2.15 13.86 -6.01
C LEU A 212 3.42 13.04 -6.27
N ALA A 213 3.28 11.84 -6.84
CA ALA A 213 4.42 11.00 -7.21
C ALA A 213 5.29 11.65 -8.30
N ARG A 214 4.69 12.30 -9.31
CA ARG A 214 5.43 13.04 -10.35
C ARG A 214 6.14 14.26 -9.80
N GLU A 215 5.52 15.01 -8.91
CA GLU A 215 6.13 16.16 -8.25
C GLU A 215 7.36 15.72 -7.45
N HIS A 216 7.24 14.64 -6.67
CA HIS A 216 8.37 14.06 -5.95
C HIS A 216 9.49 13.57 -6.88
N ALA A 217 9.16 12.88 -7.97
CA ALA A 217 10.14 12.42 -8.95
C ALA A 217 10.88 13.57 -9.65
N LYS A 218 10.22 14.73 -9.87
CA LYS A 218 10.87 15.93 -10.40
C LYS A 218 11.85 16.53 -9.38
N LEU A 219 11.50 16.55 -8.10
CA LEU A 219 12.41 17.01 -7.03
C LEU A 219 13.67 16.13 -6.91
N ASP A 220 13.54 14.82 -7.13
CA ASP A 220 14.68 13.90 -7.20
C ASP A 220 15.55 14.14 -8.45
N GLN A 221 14.96 14.54 -9.59
CA GLN A 221 15.70 14.88 -10.81
C GLN A 221 16.40 16.25 -10.75
N ASP A 222 15.87 17.21 -9.97
CA ASP A 222 16.47 18.53 -9.76
C ASP A 222 17.52 18.56 -8.63
N SER A 223 17.74 17.43 -7.93
CA SER A 223 18.95 17.27 -7.10
C SER A 223 20.17 17.18 -8.03
N PRO A 224 21.27 17.93 -7.80
CA PRO A 224 22.41 17.99 -8.69
C PRO A 224 23.25 16.71 -8.59
N GLU A 225 22.72 15.59 -9.08
CA GLU A 225 23.56 14.48 -9.51
C GLU A 225 24.30 14.95 -10.76
N GLY A 226 25.53 15.39 -10.51
CA GLY A 226 26.41 16.00 -11.50
C GLY A 226 26.42 15.22 -12.81
N SER A 227 26.17 15.94 -13.89
CA SER A 227 26.42 15.47 -15.25
C SER A 227 27.86 14.98 -15.36
N VAL A 228 28.05 13.66 -15.30
CA VAL A 228 29.34 13.03 -15.60
C VAL A 228 29.52 13.09 -17.11
N CYS A 229 30.16 14.15 -17.63
CA CYS A 229 30.65 14.16 -19.02
C CYS A 229 31.79 13.13 -19.11
N CYS A 230 31.50 11.96 -19.70
CA CYS A 230 32.49 10.95 -20.03
C CYS A 230 33.32 11.41 -21.24
N VAL A 231 34.58 11.79 -21.03
CA VAL A 231 35.54 12.04 -22.12
C VAL A 231 36.45 10.81 -22.27
N GLU A 232 36.48 10.23 -23.47
CA GLU A 232 37.33 9.07 -23.80
C GLU A 232 38.83 9.41 -23.74
N ARG A 233 39.65 8.42 -23.35
CA ARG A 233 41.12 8.57 -23.33
C ARG A 233 41.72 8.45 -24.73
N GLY A 234 42.30 9.54 -25.23
CA GLY A 234 43.13 9.54 -26.44
C GLY A 234 43.35 10.92 -27.06
N THR A 235 42.55 11.92 -26.69
CA THR A 235 42.72 13.30 -27.15
C THR A 235 43.83 14.01 -26.37
N GLY A 236 44.76 14.66 -27.08
CA GLY A 236 45.74 15.56 -26.46
C GLY A 236 45.06 16.68 -25.68
N ALA A 237 45.81 17.40 -24.84
CA ALA A 237 45.29 18.40 -23.89
C ALA A 237 44.30 19.41 -24.52
N ILE A 238 44.51 19.78 -25.79
CA ILE A 238 43.64 20.69 -26.56
C ILE A 238 42.29 20.04 -26.91
N GLY A 239 42.27 18.74 -27.22
CA GLY A 239 41.03 17.99 -27.51
C GLY A 239 40.20 17.70 -26.25
N LEU A 240 40.86 17.58 -25.09
CA LEU A 240 40.21 17.46 -23.79
C LEU A 240 39.53 18.78 -23.37
N ALA A 241 40.20 19.92 -23.59
CA ALA A 241 39.66 21.25 -23.28
C ALA A 241 38.42 21.58 -24.13
N ARG A 242 38.45 21.32 -25.44
CA ARG A 242 37.30 21.56 -26.34
C ARG A 242 36.09 20.68 -26.02
N GLY A 243 36.31 19.41 -25.64
CA GLY A 243 35.22 18.50 -25.25
C GLY A 243 34.54 18.92 -23.94
N LEU A 244 35.26 19.61 -23.05
CA LEU A 244 34.74 20.11 -21.78
C LEU A 244 34.06 21.48 -21.92
N GLU A 245 34.53 22.36 -22.80
CA GLU A 245 33.86 23.63 -23.13
C GLU A 245 32.48 23.41 -23.77
N GLN A 246 32.32 22.37 -24.60
CA GLN A 246 31.03 22.03 -25.20
C GLN A 246 29.98 21.55 -24.18
N CYS A 247 30.39 21.12 -22.98
CA CYS A 247 29.49 20.71 -21.88
C CYS A 247 29.15 21.86 -20.90
N ALA A 248 29.73 23.06 -21.04
CA ALA A 248 29.69 24.08 -20.00
C ALA A 248 29.23 25.46 -20.53
N GLU A 249 28.03 25.89 -20.16
CA GLU A 249 27.63 27.31 -20.28
C GLU A 249 28.22 28.14 -19.11
N GLY A 250 29.54 28.28 -19.06
CA GLY A 250 30.24 29.14 -18.09
C GLY A 250 31.60 28.62 -17.61
N PRO A 251 32.40 29.43 -16.89
CA PRO A 251 33.72 29.03 -16.42
C PRO A 251 33.61 27.96 -15.31
N VAL A 252 34.24 26.80 -15.53
CA VAL A 252 34.23 25.67 -14.59
C VAL A 252 35.65 25.44 -14.05
N PHE A 253 35.79 25.34 -12.73
CA PHE A 253 37.05 24.97 -12.08
C PHE A 253 37.00 23.51 -11.62
N PHE A 254 38.10 22.78 -11.78
CA PHE A 254 38.21 21.37 -11.43
C PHE A 254 39.29 21.14 -10.37
N LYS A 255 38.99 20.33 -9.34
CA LYS A 255 39.96 19.91 -8.31
C LYS A 255 40.25 18.42 -8.48
N VAL A 256 41.54 18.05 -8.60
CA VAL A 256 41.95 16.63 -8.61
C VAL A 256 41.66 16.05 -7.24
N MET A 257 40.82 15.02 -7.17
CA MET A 257 40.44 14.41 -5.88
C MET A 257 41.25 13.16 -5.57
N SER A 258 41.50 12.27 -6.53
CA SER A 258 42.45 11.15 -6.34
C SER A 258 42.85 10.47 -7.65
N LEU A 259 43.90 9.65 -7.58
CA LEU A 259 44.30 8.70 -8.62
C LEU A 259 43.59 7.35 -8.36
N ALA A 260 42.59 7.00 -9.16
CA ALA A 260 41.97 5.67 -9.16
C ALA A 260 42.61 4.77 -10.23
N ARG A 261 42.52 3.44 -10.12
CA ARG A 261 42.92 2.50 -11.19
C ARG A 261 41.72 1.64 -11.59
N ARG A 262 41.42 1.55 -12.89
CA ARG A 262 40.48 0.59 -13.46
C ARG A 262 41.21 -0.20 -14.55
N ASN A 263 41.22 -1.53 -14.45
CA ASN A 263 41.97 -2.45 -15.32
C ASN A 263 43.45 -2.09 -15.47
N GLY A 264 44.13 -1.78 -14.35
CA GLY A 264 45.57 -1.54 -14.31
C GLY A 264 46.05 -0.17 -14.80
N LYS A 265 45.19 0.64 -15.45
CA LYS A 265 45.55 1.99 -15.94
C LYS A 265 45.22 3.06 -14.88
N PRO A 266 46.14 4.00 -14.57
CA PRO A 266 45.89 5.11 -13.64
C PRO A 266 44.88 6.07 -14.26
N MET A 267 43.81 6.43 -13.55
CA MET A 267 42.76 7.39 -13.87
C MET A 267 42.75 8.53 -12.85
N LEU A 268 42.66 9.76 -13.34
CA LEU A 268 42.40 10.93 -12.48
C LEU A 268 40.90 11.07 -12.30
N VAL A 269 40.44 11.06 -11.05
CA VAL A 269 39.04 11.30 -10.71
C VAL A 269 38.88 12.76 -10.32
N TRP A 270 37.97 13.45 -11.01
CA TRP A 270 37.67 14.86 -10.80
C TRP A 270 36.23 15.02 -10.34
N SER A 271 35.98 15.94 -9.41
CA SER A 271 34.64 16.36 -9.02
C SER A 271 34.39 17.76 -9.56
N LYS A 272 33.24 17.98 -10.21
CA LYS A 272 32.77 19.30 -10.62
C LYS A 272 32.31 20.06 -9.37
N TYR A 273 32.70 21.32 -9.22
CA TYR A 273 32.08 22.23 -8.28
C TYR A 273 31.88 23.59 -8.96
N GLN A 274 30.65 24.10 -8.92
CA GLN A 274 30.38 25.52 -9.22
C GLN A 274 30.70 26.32 -7.96
N VAL A 275 31.55 27.33 -8.09
CA VAL A 275 31.78 28.32 -7.03
C VAL A 275 30.85 29.49 -7.32
N ASP A 276 30.07 29.89 -6.32
CA ASP A 276 29.25 31.09 -6.31
C ASP A 276 30.14 32.31 -6.64
N PRO A 277 29.86 33.08 -7.71
CA PRO A 277 30.72 34.17 -8.17
C PRO A 277 30.95 35.24 -7.11
N ASP A 278 30.05 35.39 -6.13
CA ASP A 278 30.18 36.37 -5.04
C ASP A 278 31.12 35.92 -3.91
N LYS A 279 31.63 34.67 -3.95
CA LYS A 279 32.54 34.09 -2.95
C LYS A 279 33.89 33.65 -3.52
N ALA A 280 34.21 34.02 -4.77
CA ALA A 280 35.52 33.73 -5.34
C ALA A 280 36.60 34.51 -4.55
N PRO A 281 37.61 33.85 -3.96
CA PRO A 281 38.75 34.57 -3.40
C PRO A 281 39.43 35.33 -4.55
N ALA A 282 39.71 36.62 -4.34
CA ALA A 282 40.40 37.46 -5.31
C ALA A 282 41.70 36.75 -5.73
N ALA A 283 41.88 36.53 -7.03
CA ALA A 283 43.10 35.94 -7.55
C ALA A 283 44.27 36.90 -7.28
N ASP A 284 45.28 36.41 -6.55
CA ASP A 284 46.55 37.10 -6.40
C ASP A 284 47.17 37.35 -7.79
N ASP A 285 47.68 38.57 -7.98
CA ASP A 285 48.23 39.10 -9.22
C ASP A 285 49.35 38.18 -9.80
N PRO A 286 49.25 37.73 -11.06
CA PRO A 286 50.24 36.86 -11.71
C PRO A 286 51.64 37.48 -11.86
N GLN A 287 51.85 38.77 -11.55
CA GLN A 287 53.16 39.43 -11.72
C GLN A 287 54.16 39.22 -10.56
N SER A 288 53.80 38.48 -9.50
CA SER A 288 54.71 38.23 -8.36
C SER A 288 55.65 37.02 -8.52
N ALA A 289 55.51 36.21 -9.58
CA ALA A 289 56.25 34.96 -9.76
C ALA A 289 57.51 35.04 -10.65
N GLU A 290 57.99 36.24 -11.03
CA GLU A 290 59.23 36.40 -11.83
C GLU A 290 60.36 37.18 -11.12
N ARG A 291 60.26 37.40 -9.80
CA ARG A 291 61.42 37.86 -9.00
C ARG A 291 61.53 37.05 -7.70
N GLY A 292 62.31 35.98 -7.76
CA GLY A 292 62.70 35.14 -6.62
C GLY A 292 63.64 34.03 -7.07
#